data_AF-A0A2E7UQ10-F1
#
_entry.id   AF-A0A2E7UQ10-F1
#
_cell.length_a   1.000
_cell.length_b   1.000
_cell.length_c   1.000
_cell.angle_alpha   90.00
_cell.angle_beta   90.00
_cell.angle_gamma   90.00
#
_symmetry.space_group_name_H-M   'P 1'
#
loop_
_entity.id
_entity.type
_entity.pdbx_description
1 polymer ?
#
loop_
_entity_poly.entity_id
_entity_poly.type
_entity_poly.pdbx_seq_one_letter_code
_entity_poly.pdbx_strand_id
1 'polypeptide(L)'
;MQVLGRATFGGVKPSLGMSFVLSCARLVLLPIIAILGLHPAMAEAGGVLLRLRADRDLSGSVLVDLSSPGGAPVSVALRDDGRNPDVSAGDGLWSGALSLPYAEVEVALVLNDRRFEGGTVSWSSSTVPRDIDLVLQGSQLNAAGREANTHGDGAGQEPLGTGGGPAAPVAPSAGPSATGAAASAQSESPAGFGDSGLWFLGVGAVVLVVFLVGLARRRPSTSGPRGSLQGVTLHPAGGFAGAQSPPLNDGLMYWTVEPADRNAAVAVLVRMLSRHHNVILVGDEGQAATGEAGRSLYRMSSADPAALGDAVEALHRIPQRPGLVVFLGVGGSVEDWTARDQELPHGAGGIVLCTPEHAGPTPTHRVQVERPGRLRVVSVDGATAFVVLDRSAA
;
A
#
# COMPACT_ATOMS: atom_id res chain seq x y z
N MET A 1 -64.95 6.09 23.62
CA MET A 1 -63.96 7.09 24.07
C MET A 1 -63.11 7.43 22.83
N GLN A 2 -63.35 8.45 21.99
CA GLN A 2 -63.52 9.91 22.21
C GLN A 2 -62.48 10.42 23.22
N VAL A 3 -61.53 11.32 22.90
CA VAL A 3 -61.60 12.67 22.28
C VAL A 3 -60.20 12.98 21.66
N LEU A 4 -60.03 13.36 20.39
CA LEU A 4 -60.07 14.71 19.73
C LEU A 4 -58.96 15.71 20.13
N GLY A 5 -58.25 16.27 19.14
CA GLY A 5 -57.32 17.38 19.31
C GLY A 5 -56.58 17.80 18.04
N ARG A 6 -57.28 18.54 17.16
CA ARG A 6 -56.78 19.18 15.93
C ARG A 6 -56.59 20.68 16.22
N ALA A 7 -55.48 21.28 15.80
CA ALA A 7 -55.36 22.74 15.71
C ALA A 7 -54.59 23.13 14.44
N THR A 8 -55.26 23.92 13.62
CA THR A 8 -54.77 24.65 12.45
C THR A 8 -54.92 26.14 12.72
N PHE A 9 -53.86 26.92 12.50
CA PHE A 9 -53.85 28.35 12.16
C PHE A 9 -52.46 28.57 11.53
N GLY A 10 -52.22 29.31 10.45
CA GLY A 10 -52.93 30.42 9.83
C GLY A 10 -51.80 31.35 9.36
N GLY A 11 -51.65 31.54 8.06
CA GLY A 11 -50.50 32.24 7.47
C GLY A 11 -50.55 33.76 7.65
N VAL A 12 -49.37 34.38 7.72
CA VAL A 12 -49.12 35.79 7.37
C VAL A 12 -47.73 35.88 6.73
N LYS A 13 -47.65 36.54 5.56
CA LYS A 13 -46.44 36.82 4.76
C LYS A 13 -45.80 38.16 5.19
N PRO A 14 -44.60 38.53 4.69
CA PRO A 14 -43.53 39.16 5.45
C PRO A 14 -43.52 40.70 5.38
N SER A 15 -42.84 41.35 6.32
CA SER A 15 -42.41 42.74 6.20
C SER A 15 -40.90 42.87 6.44
N LEU A 16 -40.23 43.52 5.49
CA LEU A 16 -38.84 43.96 5.58
C LEU A 16 -38.58 44.75 6.87
N GLY A 17 -37.45 44.46 7.51
CA GLY A 17 -36.91 45.22 8.64
C GLY A 17 -35.39 45.16 8.62
N MET A 18 -34.80 46.04 7.83
CA MET A 18 -33.37 46.34 7.77
C MET A 18 -32.90 46.84 9.15
N SER A 19 -31.91 46.20 9.76
CA SER A 19 -31.15 46.76 10.87
C SER A 19 -29.70 46.30 10.80
N PHE A 20 -28.90 47.22 10.26
CA PHE A 20 -27.46 47.32 10.48
C PHE A 20 -27.20 47.37 11.98
N VAL A 21 -26.50 46.36 12.52
CA VAL A 21 -25.76 46.51 13.78
C VAL A 21 -24.34 46.07 13.51
N LEU A 22 -23.49 47.07 13.24
CA LEU A 22 -22.07 47.03 13.56
C LEU A 22 -21.94 46.72 15.06
N SER A 23 -21.29 45.61 15.42
CA SER A 23 -20.70 45.46 16.75
C SER A 23 -19.43 44.63 16.67
N CYS A 24 -18.33 45.38 16.69
CA CYS A 24 -17.09 45.09 17.42
C CYS A 24 -16.95 43.69 18.03
N ALA A 25 -16.31 42.79 17.29
CA ALA A 25 -15.59 41.65 17.85
C ALA A 25 -14.31 41.42 17.04
N ARG A 26 -13.43 42.41 17.05
CA ARG A 26 -12.02 42.27 16.68
C ARG A 26 -11.19 42.33 17.96
N LEU A 27 -10.17 41.49 18.02
CA LEU A 27 -9.17 41.32 19.09
C LEU A 27 -9.66 40.55 20.31
N VAL A 28 -9.46 39.23 20.30
CA VAL A 28 -8.62 38.45 21.26
C VAL A 28 -8.74 36.98 20.81
N LEU A 29 -7.94 36.53 19.84
CA LEU A 29 -7.80 35.09 19.56
C LEU A 29 -6.57 34.75 18.67
N LEU A 30 -5.40 35.28 19.03
CA LEU A 30 -4.11 34.84 18.48
C LEU A 30 -3.10 34.92 19.64
N PRO A 31 -2.89 33.81 20.39
CA PRO A 31 -1.83 32.86 20.03
C PRO A 31 -2.17 31.41 20.45
N ILE A 32 -2.91 30.66 19.64
CA ILE A 32 -3.01 29.18 19.78
C ILE A 32 -2.57 28.45 18.50
N ILE A 33 -2.42 29.18 17.38
CA ILE A 33 -2.08 28.58 16.08
C ILE A 33 -0.57 28.27 15.94
N ALA A 34 0.29 28.74 16.84
CA ALA A 34 1.74 28.49 16.76
C ALA A 34 2.22 27.16 17.38
N ILE A 35 1.37 26.41 18.09
CA ILE A 35 1.78 25.15 18.76
C ILE A 35 1.48 23.91 17.90
N LEU A 36 0.65 24.02 16.86
CA LEU A 36 0.31 22.89 15.97
C LEU A 36 1.24 22.72 14.76
N GLY A 37 2.28 23.54 14.61
CA GLY A 37 3.20 23.52 13.47
C GLY A 37 4.45 22.65 13.62
N LEU A 38 4.65 21.99 14.78
CA LEU A 38 5.93 21.34 15.12
C LEU A 38 5.95 19.81 14.93
N HIS A 39 4.92 19.17 14.37
CA HIS A 39 4.93 17.71 14.21
C HIS A 39 4.67 17.20 12.77
N PRO A 40 5.52 17.48 11.75
CA PRO A 40 5.41 16.80 10.46
C PRO A 40 6.70 16.09 10.03
N ALA A 41 7.29 15.24 10.89
CA ALA A 41 8.46 14.43 10.49
C ALA A 41 8.40 12.95 10.87
N MET A 42 7.49 12.53 11.78
CA MET A 42 7.39 11.11 12.16
C MET A 42 6.47 10.28 11.27
N ALA A 43 5.70 10.92 10.37
CA ALA A 43 4.74 10.22 9.51
C ALA A 43 5.39 9.49 8.31
N GLU A 44 6.69 9.72 8.05
CA GLU A 44 7.39 9.10 6.92
C GLU A 44 8.42 8.04 7.34
N ALA A 45 8.69 7.84 8.63
CA ALA A 45 9.63 6.81 9.07
C ALA A 45 8.99 5.42 8.94
N GLY A 46 9.55 4.58 8.07
CA GLY A 46 9.13 3.18 7.91
C GLY A 46 9.31 2.40 9.21
N GLY A 47 8.41 1.46 9.49
CA GLY A 47 8.58 0.52 10.60
C GLY A 47 9.78 -0.41 10.38
N VAL A 48 10.45 -0.78 11.47
CA VAL A 48 11.53 -1.76 11.52
C VAL A 48 11.11 -2.88 12.48
N LEU A 49 10.98 -4.09 11.96
CA LEU A 49 10.78 -5.31 12.73
C LEU A 49 12.15 -5.93 13.05
N LEU A 50 12.39 -6.29 14.30
CA LEU A 50 13.59 -6.97 14.74
C LEU A 50 13.23 -8.39 15.18
N ARG A 51 14.01 -9.36 14.72
CA ARG A 51 13.92 -10.76 15.13
C ARG A 51 15.28 -11.23 15.59
N LEU A 52 15.38 -11.81 16.77
CA LEU A 52 16.60 -12.38 17.31
C LEU A 52 16.43 -13.87 17.56
N ARG A 53 17.37 -14.63 17.01
CA ARG A 53 17.59 -16.03 17.33
C ARG A 53 18.94 -16.20 18.02
N ALA A 54 18.95 -16.93 19.12
CA ALA A 54 20.17 -17.27 19.85
C ALA A 54 20.43 -18.78 19.83
N ASP A 55 21.70 -19.17 19.97
CA ASP A 55 22.13 -20.57 20.16
C ASP A 55 22.02 -21.06 21.62
N ARG A 56 21.41 -20.24 22.48
CA ARG A 56 21.25 -20.48 23.92
C ARG A 56 20.01 -19.76 24.44
N ASP A 57 19.51 -20.24 25.58
CA ASP A 57 18.46 -19.54 26.30
C ASP A 57 18.95 -18.18 26.79
N LEU A 58 18.16 -17.14 26.50
CA LEU A 58 18.40 -15.80 26.99
C LEU A 58 17.58 -15.57 28.25
N SER A 59 18.19 -14.96 29.26
CA SER A 59 17.52 -14.56 30.49
C SER A 59 17.80 -13.09 30.77
N GLY A 60 16.80 -12.40 31.35
CA GLY A 60 16.88 -10.98 31.65
C GLY A 60 16.37 -10.09 30.51
N SER A 61 16.79 -8.83 30.54
CA SER A 61 16.39 -7.85 29.52
C SER A 61 17.22 -8.03 28.26
N VAL A 62 16.54 -8.24 27.14
CA VAL A 62 17.14 -8.34 25.80
C VAL A 62 16.86 -7.02 25.07
N LEU A 63 17.88 -6.18 24.92
CA LEU A 63 17.75 -4.87 24.27
C LEU A 63 18.58 -4.86 22.98
N VAL A 64 18.08 -4.19 21.94
CA VAL A 64 18.85 -3.89 20.73
C VAL A 64 18.98 -2.38 20.62
N ASP A 65 20.23 -1.91 20.54
CA ASP A 65 20.56 -0.53 20.25
C ASP A 65 20.75 -0.35 18.75
N LEU A 66 20.06 0.63 18.19
CA LEU A 66 20.15 1.04 16.79
C LEU A 66 20.59 2.50 16.75
N SER A 67 21.76 2.79 16.18
CA SER A 67 22.27 4.15 16.00
C SER A 67 22.50 4.45 14.53
N SER A 68 22.16 5.65 14.05
CA SER A 68 22.74 6.13 12.79
C SER A 68 24.26 6.29 12.97
N PRO A 69 25.07 6.23 11.91
CA PRO A 69 26.51 6.50 12.03
C PRO A 69 26.78 7.84 12.73
N GLY A 70 27.43 7.80 13.91
CA GLY A 70 27.72 8.96 14.75
C GLY A 70 26.53 9.55 15.53
N GLY A 71 25.35 8.91 15.48
CA GLY A 71 24.15 9.29 16.22
C GLY A 71 24.05 8.63 17.60
N ALA A 72 23.16 9.14 18.44
CA ALA A 72 22.83 8.49 19.70
C ALA A 72 22.02 7.19 19.45
N PRO A 73 22.25 6.12 20.21
CA PRO A 73 21.50 4.87 20.06
C PRO A 73 20.05 5.02 20.50
N VAL A 74 19.16 4.34 19.78
CA VAL A 74 17.77 4.10 20.16
C VAL A 74 17.63 2.64 20.57
N SER A 75 17.22 2.38 21.81
CA SER A 75 17.08 1.03 22.35
C SER A 75 15.67 0.48 22.16
N VAL A 76 15.58 -0.78 21.72
CA VAL A 76 14.33 -1.55 21.64
C VAL A 76 14.43 -2.80 22.49
N ALA A 77 13.42 -3.03 23.32
CA ALA A 77 13.28 -4.28 24.05
C ALA A 77 12.69 -5.35 23.15
N LEU A 78 13.39 -6.49 23.04
CA LEU A 78 12.85 -7.68 22.41
C LEU A 78 12.12 -8.54 23.45
N ARG A 79 11.09 -9.27 23.01
CA ARG A 79 10.27 -10.14 23.86
C ARG A 79 10.01 -11.48 23.18
N ASP A 80 9.89 -12.50 24.01
CA ASP A 80 9.50 -13.87 23.67
C ASP A 80 8.32 -14.24 24.60
N ASP A 81 7.21 -13.52 24.45
CA ASP A 81 6.04 -13.54 25.34
C ASP A 81 4.71 -13.88 24.64
N GLY A 82 4.77 -14.23 23.35
CA GLY A 82 3.63 -14.53 22.48
C GLY A 82 2.77 -13.32 22.15
N ARG A 83 3.25 -12.09 22.38
CA ARG A 83 2.52 -10.86 22.05
C ARG A 83 3.23 -10.10 20.95
N ASN A 84 2.43 -9.58 20.02
CA ASN A 84 2.90 -8.83 18.86
C ASN A 84 4.00 -7.81 19.25
N PRO A 85 5.17 -7.83 18.59
CA PRO A 85 5.46 -8.57 17.34
C PRO A 85 5.86 -10.03 17.50
N ASP A 86 6.00 -10.54 18.72
CA ASP A 86 6.18 -11.97 18.95
C ASP A 86 4.84 -12.72 18.83
N VAL A 87 4.85 -13.91 18.25
CA VAL A 87 3.64 -14.72 18.01
C VAL A 87 3.62 -16.02 18.80
N SER A 88 4.77 -16.46 19.33
CA SER A 88 4.93 -17.77 19.96
C SER A 88 5.79 -17.67 21.22
N ALA A 89 5.15 -17.66 22.39
CA ALA A 89 5.86 -17.54 23.66
C ALA A 89 6.79 -18.73 23.95
N GLY A 90 8.04 -18.43 24.29
CA GLY A 90 9.06 -19.37 24.74
C GLY A 90 9.66 -20.23 23.63
N ASP A 91 9.57 -19.82 22.36
CA ASP A 91 10.14 -20.56 21.23
C ASP A 91 11.62 -20.19 20.94
N GLY A 92 12.17 -19.24 21.71
CA GLY A 92 13.53 -18.75 21.55
C GLY A 92 13.71 -17.72 20.43
N LEU A 93 12.62 -17.26 19.80
CA LEU A 93 12.59 -16.16 18.84
C LEU A 93 12.12 -14.89 19.52
N TRP A 94 13.05 -13.97 19.72
CA TRP A 94 12.77 -12.71 20.40
C TRP A 94 12.44 -11.64 19.36
N SER A 95 11.30 -10.96 19.50
CA SER A 95 10.85 -9.96 18.53
C SER A 95 10.62 -8.58 19.15
N GLY A 96 10.84 -7.54 18.35
CA GLY A 96 10.61 -6.15 18.73
C GLY A 96 10.35 -5.29 17.49
N ALA A 97 9.71 -4.14 17.66
CA ALA A 97 9.42 -3.24 16.55
C ALA A 97 9.56 -1.77 16.96
N LEU A 98 10.03 -0.94 16.03
CA LEU A 98 10.10 0.51 16.19
C LEU A 98 10.00 1.24 14.84
N SER A 99 9.83 2.55 14.86
CA SER A 99 9.98 3.39 13.67
C SER A 99 11.34 4.10 13.69
N LEU A 100 12.09 4.03 12.60
CA LEU A 100 13.40 4.68 12.48
C LEU A 100 13.48 5.59 11.26
N PRO A 101 13.92 6.85 11.40
CA PRO A 101 14.04 7.77 10.28
C PRO A 101 15.37 7.61 9.50
N TYR A 102 16.12 6.52 9.71
CA TYR A 102 17.45 6.31 9.14
C TYR A 102 17.44 5.14 8.15
N ALA A 103 18.08 5.28 6.99
CA ALA A 103 18.25 4.22 6.00
C ALA A 103 19.49 3.35 6.27
N GLU A 104 20.33 3.72 7.24
CA GLU A 104 21.53 3.01 7.64
C GLU A 104 21.65 3.08 9.17
N VAL A 105 21.91 1.94 9.81
CA VAL A 105 22.02 1.82 11.26
C VAL A 105 23.14 0.86 11.67
N GLU A 106 23.89 1.24 12.69
CA GLU A 106 24.76 0.36 13.46
C GLU A 106 23.89 -0.40 14.48
N VAL A 107 24.09 -1.71 14.57
CA VAL A 107 23.28 -2.61 15.37
C VAL A 107 24.12 -3.21 16.50
N ALA A 108 23.61 -3.16 17.73
CA ALA A 108 24.21 -3.88 18.85
C ALA A 108 23.15 -4.51 19.75
N LEU A 109 23.42 -5.72 20.22
CA LEU A 109 22.62 -6.39 21.23
C LEU A 109 23.19 -6.07 22.61
N VAL A 110 22.35 -5.63 23.54
CA VAL A 110 22.67 -5.44 24.95
C VAL A 110 21.93 -6.50 25.76
N LEU A 111 22.68 -7.39 26.38
CA LEU A 111 22.18 -8.50 27.19
C LEU A 111 22.91 -8.49 28.54
N ASN A 112 22.17 -8.23 29.63
CA ASN A 112 22.72 -8.19 30.99
C ASN A 112 24.00 -7.33 31.08
N ASP A 113 23.90 -6.08 30.64
CA ASP A 113 25.00 -5.08 30.58
C ASP A 113 26.19 -5.44 29.67
N ARG A 114 26.12 -6.55 28.94
CA ARG A 114 27.11 -6.91 27.92
C ARG A 114 26.62 -6.49 26.55
N ARG A 115 27.48 -5.81 25.80
CA ARG A 115 27.23 -5.34 24.44
C ARG A 115 27.87 -6.29 23.42
N PHE A 116 27.13 -6.65 22.39
CA PHE A 116 27.57 -7.46 21.26
C PHE A 116 27.32 -6.65 19.98
N GLU A 117 28.39 -6.32 19.25
CA GLU A 117 28.30 -5.55 18.01
C GLU A 117 27.84 -6.46 16.86
N GLY A 118 26.81 -6.04 16.13
CA GLY A 118 26.19 -6.78 15.02
C GLY A 118 26.57 -6.27 13.64
N GLY A 119 27.27 -5.14 13.57
CA GLY A 119 27.67 -4.46 12.34
C GLY A 119 26.66 -3.41 11.88
N THR A 120 26.81 -2.98 10.62
CA THR A 120 25.97 -1.96 10.00
C THR A 120 24.98 -2.62 9.05
N VAL A 121 23.73 -2.18 9.13
CA VAL A 121 22.64 -2.58 8.24
C VAL A 121 22.19 -1.35 7.45
N SER A 122 21.99 -1.51 6.15
CA SER A 122 21.50 -0.44 5.27
C SER A 122 20.35 -0.91 4.37
N TRP A 123 19.52 0.05 3.98
CA TRP A 123 18.38 -0.10 3.09
C TRP A 123 18.37 1.04 2.06
N SER A 124 17.57 0.89 1.01
CA SER A 124 17.42 1.88 -0.05
C SER A 124 16.73 3.17 0.41
N SER A 125 15.86 3.08 1.42
CA SER A 125 15.12 4.23 1.96
C SER A 125 14.77 4.04 3.44
N SER A 126 14.64 5.14 4.18
CA SER A 126 14.12 5.14 5.56
C SER A 126 12.59 5.07 5.63
N THR A 127 11.90 5.19 4.49
CA THR A 127 10.44 5.23 4.40
C THR A 127 9.81 3.86 4.12
N VAL A 128 10.61 2.86 3.72
CA VAL A 128 10.13 1.51 3.45
C VAL A 128 10.01 0.70 4.75
N PRO A 129 9.03 -0.23 4.86
CA PRO A 129 9.02 -1.24 5.91
C PRO A 129 10.25 -2.14 5.81
N ARG A 130 10.85 -2.47 6.96
CA ARG A 130 12.15 -3.13 7.05
C ARG A 130 12.16 -4.18 8.14
N ASP A 131 13.00 -5.19 7.95
CA ASP A 131 13.30 -6.21 8.93
C ASP A 131 14.81 -6.19 9.26
N ILE A 132 15.15 -6.52 10.51
CA ILE A 132 16.51 -6.86 10.94
C ILE A 132 16.45 -8.25 11.57
N ASP A 133 17.13 -9.20 10.94
CA ASP A 133 17.34 -10.54 11.48
C ASP A 133 18.68 -10.57 12.23
N LEU A 134 18.62 -10.93 13.51
CA LEU A 134 19.74 -11.01 14.42
C LEU A 134 19.99 -12.48 14.76
N VAL A 135 21.25 -12.90 14.64
CA VAL A 135 21.68 -14.23 15.06
C VAL A 135 22.83 -14.08 16.04
N LEU A 136 22.60 -14.52 17.29
CA LEU A 136 23.61 -14.58 18.33
C LEU A 136 24.16 -16.00 18.44
N GLN A 137 25.44 -16.18 18.13
CA GLN A 137 26.16 -17.45 18.26
C GLN A 137 27.39 -17.24 19.16
N GLY A 138 27.36 -17.84 20.36
CA GLY A 138 28.40 -17.62 21.37
C GLY A 138 28.52 -16.14 21.77
N SER A 139 29.59 -15.47 21.33
CA SER A 139 29.82 -14.04 21.58
C SER A 139 29.77 -13.19 20.31
N GLN A 140 29.35 -13.77 19.19
CA GLN A 140 29.25 -13.06 17.91
C GLN A 140 27.78 -12.79 17.60
N LEU A 141 27.47 -11.52 17.35
CA LEU A 141 26.19 -11.09 16.81
C LEU A 141 26.36 -10.85 15.32
N ASN A 142 25.47 -11.43 14.51
CA ASN A 142 25.36 -11.10 13.09
C ASN A 142 24.00 -10.43 12.87
N ALA A 143 24.01 -9.23 12.28
CA ALA A 143 22.80 -8.52 11.88
C ALA A 143 22.66 -8.53 10.36
N ALA A 144 21.47 -8.89 9.87
CA ALA A 144 21.13 -8.85 8.45
C ALA A 144 19.86 -8.00 8.27
N GLY A 145 19.99 -6.88 7.56
CA GLY A 145 18.83 -6.12 7.14
C GLY A 145 18.14 -6.76 5.95
N ARG A 146 16.82 -6.69 5.95
CA ARG A 146 16.00 -6.95 4.77
C ARG A 146 15.06 -5.78 4.63
N GLU A 147 14.82 -5.35 3.40
CA GLU A 147 13.61 -4.59 3.14
C GLU A 147 12.46 -5.58 3.20
N ALA A 148 11.38 -5.25 3.91
CA ALA A 148 10.16 -6.03 3.82
C ALA A 148 9.60 -5.77 2.41
N ASN A 149 10.11 -6.55 1.47
CA ASN A 149 9.97 -6.46 0.01
C ASN A 149 9.18 -5.23 -0.50
N THR A 150 9.89 -4.13 -0.77
CA THR A 150 9.67 -3.40 -2.01
C THR A 150 10.34 -4.21 -3.13
N HIS A 151 9.66 -5.25 -3.63
CA HIS A 151 10.11 -6.17 -4.68
C HIS A 151 11.40 -5.77 -5.42
N GLY A 152 12.55 -6.27 -4.95
CA GLY A 152 13.83 -6.25 -5.65
C GLY A 152 14.06 -7.61 -6.32
N ASP A 153 14.61 -7.59 -7.54
CA ASP A 153 14.81 -8.76 -8.41
C ASP A 153 15.38 -9.95 -7.63
N GLY A 154 14.61 -11.04 -7.54
CA GLY A 154 14.85 -12.19 -6.65
C GLY A 154 16.22 -12.84 -6.78
N ALA A 155 17.19 -12.31 -6.04
CA ALA A 155 18.43 -12.98 -5.67
C ALA A 155 18.51 -13.01 -4.15
N GLY A 156 17.66 -13.84 -3.53
CA GLY A 156 17.85 -14.24 -2.15
C GLY A 156 19.18 -14.96 -2.03
N GLN A 157 20.21 -14.28 -1.51
CA GLN A 157 21.42 -14.93 -1.07
C GLN A 157 21.04 -15.78 0.15
N GLU A 158 21.07 -17.10 0.01
CA GLU A 158 21.09 -17.98 1.18
C GLU A 158 22.25 -17.56 2.10
N PRO A 159 22.08 -17.60 3.43
CA PRO A 159 23.19 -17.33 4.33
C PRO A 159 24.25 -18.41 4.13
N LEU A 160 25.30 -18.07 3.38
CA LEU A 160 26.48 -18.91 3.17
C LEU A 160 27.18 -19.14 4.51
N GLY A 161 27.03 -20.37 5.01
CA GLY A 161 27.89 -20.92 6.05
C GLY A 161 29.36 -20.92 5.61
N THR A 162 30.20 -20.32 6.46
CA THR A 162 31.60 -20.67 6.76
C THR A 162 32.43 -21.43 5.72
N GLY A 163 33.44 -20.74 5.19
CA GLY A 163 34.58 -21.38 4.52
C GLY A 163 35.65 -20.36 4.10
N GLY A 164 36.61 -20.08 4.99
CA GLY A 164 37.71 -19.16 4.73
C GLY A 164 38.73 -19.68 3.70
N GLY A 165 39.21 -18.78 2.85
CA GLY A 165 40.35 -18.96 1.94
C GLY A 165 40.84 -17.60 1.42
N PRO A 166 42.16 -17.38 1.25
CA PRO A 166 42.71 -16.03 1.05
C PRO A 166 42.44 -15.49 -0.35
N ALA A 167 42.10 -14.20 -0.41
CA ALA A 167 41.81 -13.46 -1.64
C ALA A 167 43.04 -13.33 -2.55
N ALA A 168 42.88 -13.66 -3.82
CA ALA A 168 43.81 -13.30 -4.88
C ALA A 168 43.45 -11.91 -5.47
N PRO A 169 44.43 -11.05 -5.81
CA PRO A 169 44.17 -9.72 -6.34
C PRO A 169 43.81 -9.77 -7.84
N VAL A 170 42.70 -9.15 -8.22
CA VAL A 170 42.31 -8.94 -9.62
C VAL A 170 42.90 -7.62 -10.12
N ALA A 171 43.63 -7.71 -11.23
CA ALA A 171 44.28 -6.58 -11.92
C ALA A 171 43.28 -5.74 -12.75
N PRO A 172 43.58 -4.46 -13.03
CA PRO A 172 42.72 -3.60 -13.83
C PRO A 172 42.92 -3.83 -15.34
N SER A 173 41.82 -3.99 -16.09
CA SER A 173 41.84 -3.97 -17.55
C SER A 173 41.44 -2.60 -18.10
N ALA A 174 42.35 -2.04 -18.90
CA ALA A 174 42.20 -0.80 -19.67
C ALA A 174 41.27 -0.98 -20.89
N GLY A 175 40.73 0.16 -21.37
CA GLY A 175 39.73 0.28 -22.45
C GLY A 175 40.15 -0.13 -23.87
N PRO A 176 39.36 0.28 -24.88
CA PRO A 176 39.76 1.50 -25.61
C PRO A 176 38.62 2.41 -26.11
N SER A 177 39.04 3.64 -26.45
CA SER A 177 38.33 4.76 -27.07
C SER A 177 37.82 4.49 -28.49
N ALA A 178 36.74 5.17 -28.88
CA ALA A 178 36.46 5.50 -30.27
C ALA A 178 35.71 6.83 -30.44
N THR A 179 36.14 7.53 -31.49
CA THR A 179 35.94 8.92 -31.90
C THR A 179 34.70 9.09 -32.79
N GLY A 180 34.04 10.25 -32.76
CA GLY A 180 33.06 10.68 -33.78
C GLY A 180 32.42 12.01 -33.41
N ALA A 181 32.86 13.14 -33.96
CA ALA A 181 32.50 13.74 -35.26
C ALA A 181 31.45 14.85 -35.09
N ALA A 182 31.84 16.04 -35.52
CA ALA A 182 31.13 17.31 -35.37
C ALA A 182 29.91 17.43 -36.29
N ALA A 183 28.87 18.12 -35.82
CA ALA A 183 27.83 18.70 -36.65
C ALA A 183 27.57 20.14 -36.21
N SER A 184 27.97 21.08 -37.06
CA SER A 184 27.74 22.52 -36.96
C SER A 184 26.25 22.81 -37.23
N ALA A 185 25.52 23.34 -36.26
CA ALA A 185 24.17 23.86 -36.50
C ALA A 185 24.28 25.30 -37.01
N GLN A 186 23.82 25.53 -38.25
CA GLN A 186 23.62 26.84 -38.84
C GLN A 186 22.49 27.57 -38.10
N SER A 187 22.80 28.76 -37.59
CA SER A 187 21.82 29.75 -37.16
C SER A 187 21.30 30.49 -38.39
N GLU A 188 20.11 30.13 -38.87
CA GLU A 188 19.34 30.95 -39.81
C GLU A 188 18.46 31.92 -39.02
N SER A 189 18.72 33.22 -39.20
CA SER A 189 17.84 34.29 -38.74
C SER A 189 16.78 34.56 -39.81
N PRO A 190 15.47 34.38 -39.54
CA PRO A 190 14.45 34.91 -40.44
C PRO A 190 14.22 36.40 -40.13
N ALA A 191 14.67 37.25 -41.06
CA ALA A 191 14.22 38.62 -41.18
C ALA A 191 12.81 38.63 -41.83
N GLY A 192 11.91 39.45 -41.29
CA GLY A 192 10.68 39.86 -41.99
C GLY A 192 9.38 39.65 -41.24
N PHE A 193 9.12 40.44 -40.19
CA PHE A 193 7.76 40.64 -39.68
C PHE A 193 7.12 41.80 -40.46
N GLY A 194 6.57 41.48 -41.63
CA GLY A 194 5.64 42.34 -42.36
C GLY A 194 4.20 41.92 -42.08
N ASP A 195 3.45 42.79 -41.40
CA ASP A 195 1.99 43.00 -41.47
C ASP A 195 1.02 41.79 -41.56
N SER A 196 1.38 40.64 -40.98
CA SER A 196 0.56 39.41 -41.00
C SER A 196 0.06 38.97 -39.62
N GLY A 197 0.36 39.72 -38.55
CA GLY A 197 0.05 39.33 -37.17
C GLY A 197 -1.44 39.22 -36.80
N LEU A 198 -2.32 39.94 -37.49
CA LEU A 198 -3.77 39.89 -37.22
C LEU A 198 -4.44 38.62 -37.77
N TRP A 199 -3.95 38.06 -38.87
CA TRP A 199 -4.52 36.83 -39.45
C TRP A 199 -4.18 35.58 -38.63
N PHE A 200 -2.99 35.51 -38.03
CA PHE A 200 -2.62 34.38 -37.16
C PHE A 200 -3.42 34.34 -35.86
N LEU A 201 -3.80 35.49 -35.30
CA LEU A 201 -4.71 35.55 -34.14
C LEU A 201 -6.12 35.04 -34.50
N GLY A 202 -6.64 35.40 -35.68
CA GLY A 202 -7.95 34.93 -36.14
C GLY A 202 -8.00 33.42 -36.39
N VAL A 203 -7.00 32.88 -37.09
CA VAL A 203 -6.92 31.43 -37.37
C VAL A 203 -6.68 30.63 -36.09
N GLY A 204 -5.82 31.13 -35.19
CA GLY A 204 -5.56 30.49 -33.90
C GLY A 204 -6.81 30.38 -33.02
N ALA A 205 -7.65 31.42 -32.99
CA ALA A 205 -8.89 31.41 -32.22
C ALA A 205 -9.91 30.40 -32.74
N VAL A 206 -10.05 30.26 -34.07
CA VAL A 206 -10.97 29.29 -34.68
C VAL A 206 -10.53 27.85 -34.41
N VAL A 207 -9.23 27.56 -34.52
CA VAL A 207 -8.68 26.22 -34.21
C VAL A 207 -8.87 25.88 -32.73
N LEU A 208 -8.66 26.84 -31.82
CA LEU A 208 -8.91 26.66 -30.39
C LEU A 208 -10.38 26.34 -30.11
N VAL A 209 -11.32 27.05 -30.72
CA VAL A 209 -12.76 26.80 -30.54
C VAL A 209 -13.16 25.43 -31.08
N VAL A 210 -12.69 25.02 -32.26
CA VAL A 210 -12.97 23.68 -32.82
C VAL A 210 -12.37 22.59 -31.93
N PHE A 211 -11.17 22.79 -31.39
CA PHE A 211 -10.54 21.86 -30.45
C PHE A 211 -11.32 21.74 -29.14
N LEU A 212 -11.78 22.86 -28.57
CA LEU A 212 -12.61 22.89 -27.36
C LEU A 212 -13.98 22.25 -27.58
N VAL A 213 -14.62 22.47 -28.73
CA VAL A 213 -15.88 21.82 -29.11
C VAL A 213 -15.67 20.31 -29.35
N GLY A 214 -14.54 19.93 -29.93
CA GLY A 214 -14.12 18.53 -30.09
C GLY A 214 -13.93 17.83 -28.75
N LEU A 215 -13.26 18.48 -27.79
CA LEU A 215 -13.10 17.98 -26.42
C LEU A 215 -14.44 17.88 -25.68
N ALA A 216 -15.33 18.87 -25.86
CA ALA A 216 -16.65 18.85 -25.24
C ALA A 216 -17.54 17.73 -25.78
N ARG A 217 -17.43 17.40 -27.09
CA ARG A 217 -18.17 16.29 -27.72
C ARG A 217 -17.56 14.91 -27.50
N ARG A 218 -16.27 14.84 -27.16
CA ARG A 218 -15.57 13.60 -26.81
C ARG A 218 -15.75 13.20 -25.34
N ARG A 219 -16.66 13.82 -24.58
CA ARG A 219 -17.05 13.27 -23.27
C ARG A 219 -17.60 11.86 -23.51
N PRO A 220 -16.87 10.80 -23.11
CA PRO A 220 -17.36 9.46 -23.30
C PRO A 220 -18.58 9.31 -22.37
N SER A 221 -19.75 9.16 -22.98
CA SER A 221 -20.99 8.78 -22.30
C SER A 221 -20.86 7.34 -21.80
N THR A 222 -19.97 7.10 -20.85
CA THR A 222 -19.89 5.85 -20.11
C THR A 222 -20.95 5.87 -19.03
N SER A 223 -22.21 5.85 -19.47
CA SER A 223 -23.36 5.51 -18.64
C SER A 223 -23.33 4.00 -18.37
N GLY A 224 -22.27 3.54 -17.69
CA GLY A 224 -22.28 2.22 -17.08
C GLY A 224 -23.38 2.17 -16.01
N PRO A 225 -23.99 1.00 -15.76
CA PRO A 225 -25.03 0.84 -14.75
C PRO A 225 -24.55 1.41 -13.41
N ARG A 226 -25.23 2.47 -12.92
CA ARG A 226 -24.97 3.11 -11.63
C ARG A 226 -25.64 2.32 -10.51
N GLY A 227 -25.33 1.03 -10.42
CA GLY A 227 -25.67 0.22 -9.26
C GLY A 227 -24.72 0.58 -8.12
N SER A 228 -25.25 1.12 -7.04
CA SER A 228 -24.54 1.15 -5.76
C SER A 228 -24.37 -0.32 -5.33
N LEU A 229 -23.18 -0.90 -5.42
CA LEU A 229 -22.93 -2.20 -4.78
C LEU A 229 -23.10 -2.00 -3.27
N GLN A 230 -24.11 -2.66 -2.69
CA GLN A 230 -24.36 -2.66 -1.25
C GLN A 230 -24.03 -4.07 -0.74
N GLY A 231 -23.31 -4.15 0.37
CA GLY A 231 -23.04 -5.45 1.00
C GLY A 231 -21.68 -6.06 0.69
N VAL A 232 -20.68 -5.24 0.33
CA VAL A 232 -19.28 -5.68 0.41
C VAL A 232 -18.76 -5.40 1.82
N THR A 233 -18.30 -6.42 2.56
CA THR A 233 -17.71 -6.24 3.90
C THR A 233 -16.34 -6.88 4.03
N LEU A 234 -15.41 -6.23 4.74
CA LEU A 234 -14.02 -6.68 4.93
C LEU A 234 -13.83 -7.41 6.27
N HIS A 235 -13.09 -8.52 6.26
CA HIS A 235 -12.82 -9.38 7.43
C HIS A 235 -11.35 -9.86 7.44
N PRO A 236 -10.70 -10.06 8.61
CA PRO A 236 -10.58 -9.12 9.73
C PRO A 236 -9.74 -7.88 9.34
N ALA A 237 -9.40 -7.00 10.30
CA ALA A 237 -8.83 -5.69 10.02
C ALA A 237 -7.39 -5.75 9.46
N GLY A 238 -7.30 -5.87 8.14
CA GLY A 238 -6.36 -5.12 7.32
C GLY A 238 -5.65 -5.92 6.21
N GLY A 239 -4.85 -5.40 5.30
CA GLY A 239 -4.35 -4.05 5.14
C GLY A 239 -4.56 -3.29 3.85
N PHE A 240 -4.83 -2.01 4.10
CA PHE A 240 -5.00 -0.88 3.17
C PHE A 240 -5.24 0.43 3.98
N ALA A 241 -5.54 0.34 5.29
CA ALA A 241 -6.11 1.43 6.09
C ALA A 241 -5.54 1.66 7.51
N GLY A 242 -4.41 1.04 7.90
CA GLY A 242 -3.80 1.28 9.24
C GLY A 242 -2.64 0.35 9.61
N ALA A 243 -2.09 0.49 10.82
CA ALA A 243 -0.88 -0.23 11.26
C ALA A 243 -1.08 -1.73 11.59
N GLN A 244 -2.31 -2.24 11.62
CA GLN A 244 -2.60 -3.64 11.99
C GLN A 244 -2.94 -4.54 10.80
N SER A 245 -2.51 -4.11 9.62
CA SER A 245 -3.23 -4.40 8.41
C SER A 245 -2.31 -5.18 7.46
N PRO A 246 -2.46 -6.51 7.27
CA PRO A 246 -1.50 -7.30 6.49
C PRO A 246 -1.32 -6.70 5.11
N PRO A 247 -0.07 -6.51 4.67
CA PRO A 247 0.18 -5.85 3.43
C PRO A 247 -0.36 -6.72 2.28
N LEU A 248 -0.86 -6.08 1.21
CA LEU A 248 -1.44 -6.75 0.04
C LEU A 248 -0.49 -7.73 -0.67
N ASN A 249 0.77 -7.81 -0.23
CA ASN A 249 1.82 -8.69 -0.74
C ASN A 249 2.19 -9.81 0.25
N ASP A 250 1.56 -9.91 1.43
CA ASP A 250 1.85 -11.00 2.38
C ASP A 250 0.62 -11.27 3.28
N GLY A 251 -0.25 -12.14 2.78
CA GLY A 251 -1.46 -12.59 3.46
C GLY A 251 -2.77 -12.41 2.67
N LEU A 252 -3.81 -13.07 3.15
CA LEU A 252 -5.17 -13.02 2.59
C LEU A 252 -6.05 -11.95 3.25
N MET A 253 -6.72 -11.16 2.42
CA MET A 253 -7.83 -10.30 2.83
C MET A 253 -9.17 -10.91 2.43
N TYR A 254 -10.14 -10.89 3.35
CA TYR A 254 -11.45 -11.49 3.11
C TYR A 254 -12.50 -10.41 2.86
N TRP A 255 -13.24 -10.56 1.76
CA TRP A 255 -14.30 -9.66 1.36
C TRP A 255 -15.57 -10.48 1.20
N THR A 256 -16.58 -10.23 2.01
CA THR A 256 -17.90 -10.82 1.80
C THR A 256 -18.64 -9.97 0.78
N VAL A 257 -19.21 -10.59 -0.25
CA VAL A 257 -19.98 -9.90 -1.30
C VAL A 257 -21.30 -10.63 -1.54
N GLU A 258 -22.40 -9.88 -1.59
CA GLU A 258 -23.70 -10.42 -1.97
C GLU A 258 -23.63 -11.14 -3.33
N PRO A 259 -24.24 -12.34 -3.49
CA PRO A 259 -24.16 -13.10 -4.73
C PRO A 259 -24.58 -12.30 -5.98
N ALA A 260 -25.59 -11.43 -5.84
CA ALA A 260 -26.08 -10.58 -6.93
C ALA A 260 -25.03 -9.54 -7.42
N ASP A 261 -24.16 -9.08 -6.51
CA ASP A 261 -23.18 -8.03 -6.75
C ASP A 261 -21.77 -8.57 -7.05
N ARG A 262 -21.55 -9.88 -6.90
CA ARG A 262 -20.24 -10.55 -7.03
C ARG A 262 -19.53 -10.20 -8.33
N ASN A 263 -20.17 -10.41 -9.48
CA ASN A 263 -19.53 -10.16 -10.79
C ASN A 263 -19.12 -8.70 -10.99
N ALA A 264 -19.94 -7.77 -10.50
CA ALA A 264 -19.63 -6.34 -10.59
C ALA A 264 -18.47 -5.97 -9.64
N ALA A 265 -18.45 -6.51 -8.42
CA ALA A 265 -17.35 -6.33 -7.48
C ALA A 265 -16.03 -6.87 -8.06
N VAL A 266 -16.03 -8.09 -8.61
CA VAL A 266 -14.88 -8.70 -9.29
C VAL A 266 -14.36 -7.82 -10.42
N ALA A 267 -15.25 -7.37 -11.31
CA ALA A 267 -14.85 -6.56 -12.45
C ALA A 267 -14.21 -5.24 -12.01
N VAL A 268 -14.76 -4.59 -10.98
CA VAL A 268 -14.19 -3.36 -10.41
C VAL A 268 -12.85 -3.62 -9.75
N LEU A 269 -12.76 -4.68 -8.94
CA LEU A 269 -11.57 -5.08 -8.20
C LEU A 269 -10.42 -5.41 -9.14
N VAL A 270 -10.63 -6.33 -10.07
CA VAL A 270 -9.62 -6.76 -11.06
C VAL A 270 -9.15 -5.58 -11.90
N ARG A 271 -10.06 -4.72 -12.37
CA ARG A 271 -9.68 -3.51 -13.12
C ARG A 271 -8.83 -2.56 -12.28
N MET A 272 -9.11 -2.42 -10.99
CA MET A 272 -8.35 -1.55 -10.11
C MET A 272 -6.95 -2.11 -9.85
N LEU A 273 -6.87 -3.41 -9.52
CA LEU A 273 -5.63 -4.07 -9.13
C LEU A 273 -4.68 -4.26 -10.32
N SER A 274 -5.21 -4.68 -11.48
CA SER A 274 -4.43 -4.92 -12.70
C SER A 274 -3.70 -3.69 -13.27
N ARG A 275 -4.00 -2.49 -12.78
CA ARG A 275 -3.24 -1.28 -13.11
C ARG A 275 -1.85 -1.25 -12.51
N HIS A 276 -1.71 -1.81 -11.31
CA HIS A 276 -0.50 -1.74 -10.51
C HIS A 276 0.12 -3.11 -10.25
N HIS A 277 -0.67 -4.18 -10.41
CA HIS A 277 -0.30 -5.56 -10.08
C HIS A 277 -0.52 -6.48 -11.28
N ASN A 278 0.15 -7.62 -11.28
CA ASN A 278 -0.20 -8.77 -12.11
C ASN A 278 -1.21 -9.60 -11.31
N VAL A 279 -2.46 -9.66 -11.77
CA VAL A 279 -3.56 -10.26 -11.03
C VAL A 279 -3.80 -11.69 -11.51
N ILE A 280 -3.79 -12.66 -10.61
CA ILE A 280 -4.27 -14.02 -10.87
C ILE A 280 -5.69 -14.13 -10.35
N LEU A 281 -6.64 -14.40 -11.23
CA LEU A 281 -8.02 -14.70 -10.87
C LEU A 281 -8.18 -16.21 -10.72
N VAL A 282 -8.45 -16.68 -9.50
CA VAL A 282 -8.60 -18.10 -9.18
C VAL A 282 -10.07 -18.42 -8.94
N GLY A 283 -10.63 -19.35 -9.72
CA GLY A 283 -12.00 -19.84 -9.56
C GLY A 283 -12.74 -20.06 -10.88
N ASP A 284 -13.82 -20.83 -10.81
CA ASP A 284 -14.64 -21.19 -11.97
C ASP A 284 -15.68 -20.12 -12.32
N GLU A 285 -16.14 -19.37 -11.33
CA GLU A 285 -17.20 -18.37 -11.48
C GLU A 285 -16.64 -16.97 -11.81
N GLY A 286 -16.97 -16.44 -12.99
CA GLY A 286 -16.64 -15.06 -13.39
C GLY A 286 -15.81 -14.92 -14.67
N GLN A 287 -15.42 -16.02 -15.31
CA GLN A 287 -14.61 -15.99 -16.54
C GLN A 287 -15.30 -15.28 -17.72
N ALA A 288 -16.64 -15.21 -17.73
CA ALA A 288 -17.41 -14.56 -18.81
C ALA A 288 -17.45 -13.02 -18.71
N ALA A 289 -17.19 -12.42 -17.54
CA ALA A 289 -17.52 -11.01 -17.28
C ALA A 289 -16.36 -10.02 -17.52
N THR A 290 -15.10 -10.46 -17.56
CA THR A 290 -13.96 -9.55 -17.77
C THR A 290 -13.55 -9.52 -19.24
N GLY A 291 -14.42 -8.90 -20.05
CA GLY A 291 -14.19 -8.58 -21.45
C GLY A 291 -13.17 -7.47 -21.61
N GLU A 292 -11.90 -7.87 -21.61
CA GLU A 292 -10.69 -7.29 -22.22
C GLU A 292 -9.52 -7.64 -21.31
N ALA A 293 -8.88 -8.77 -21.62
CA ALA A 293 -7.63 -9.18 -21.00
C ALA A 293 -6.56 -8.13 -21.31
N GLY A 294 -6.35 -7.20 -20.40
CA GLY A 294 -5.08 -6.49 -20.32
C GLY A 294 -3.95 -7.50 -20.02
N ARG A 295 -2.71 -7.16 -20.39
CA ARG A 295 -1.49 -7.99 -20.22
C ARG A 295 -1.16 -8.43 -18.77
N SER A 296 -1.98 -8.06 -17.79
CA SER A 296 -1.75 -8.25 -16.35
C SER A 296 -2.88 -8.99 -15.65
N LEU A 297 -3.74 -9.72 -16.37
CA LEU A 297 -4.76 -10.59 -15.79
C LEU A 297 -4.56 -12.03 -16.25
N TYR A 298 -4.30 -12.91 -15.29
CA TYR A 298 -4.13 -14.34 -15.45
C TYR A 298 -5.32 -15.05 -14.82
N ARG A 299 -5.66 -16.23 -15.32
CA ARG A 299 -6.82 -16.99 -14.84
C ARG A 299 -6.42 -18.42 -14.54
N MET A 300 -6.90 -18.93 -13.42
CA MET A 300 -6.72 -20.30 -12.98
C MET A 300 -8.05 -20.84 -12.47
N SER A 301 -8.41 -22.06 -12.85
CA SER A 301 -9.60 -22.74 -12.31
C SER A 301 -9.32 -23.41 -10.97
N SER A 302 -8.09 -23.90 -10.78
CA SER A 302 -7.66 -24.57 -9.55
C SER A 302 -7.08 -23.59 -8.54
N ALA A 303 -7.47 -23.75 -7.27
CA ALA A 303 -6.83 -23.11 -6.11
C ALA A 303 -5.84 -24.03 -5.39
N ASP A 304 -5.29 -25.02 -6.11
CA ASP A 304 -4.20 -25.85 -5.62
C ASP A 304 -2.97 -24.96 -5.26
N PRO A 305 -2.46 -25.00 -4.02
CA PRO A 305 -1.37 -24.13 -3.58
C PRO A 305 -0.09 -24.27 -4.41
N ALA A 306 0.26 -25.50 -4.84
CA ALA A 306 1.45 -25.73 -5.64
C ALA A 306 1.33 -25.07 -7.02
N ALA A 307 0.23 -25.31 -7.74
CA ALA A 307 -0.03 -24.66 -9.02
C ALA A 307 -0.11 -23.13 -8.91
N LEU A 308 -0.69 -22.62 -7.81
CA LEU A 308 -0.74 -21.18 -7.54
C LEU A 308 0.65 -20.61 -7.30
N GLY A 309 1.51 -21.34 -6.59
CA GLY A 309 2.90 -20.96 -6.36
C GLY A 309 3.70 -20.81 -7.62
N ASP A 310 3.63 -21.79 -8.51
CA ASP A 310 4.27 -21.74 -9.82
C ASP A 310 3.78 -20.51 -10.63
N ALA A 311 2.48 -20.21 -10.56
CA ALA A 311 1.90 -19.08 -11.27
C ALA A 311 2.36 -17.73 -10.68
N VAL A 312 2.38 -17.59 -9.36
CA VAL A 312 2.88 -16.38 -8.69
C VAL A 312 4.37 -16.17 -8.99
N GLU A 313 5.18 -17.23 -8.92
CA GLU A 313 6.60 -17.16 -9.26
C GLU A 313 6.81 -16.71 -10.72
N ALA A 314 6.03 -17.27 -11.65
CA ALA A 314 6.06 -16.86 -13.05
C ALA A 314 5.71 -15.38 -13.24
N LEU A 315 4.79 -14.82 -12.45
CA LEU A 315 4.47 -13.39 -12.47
C LEU A 315 5.57 -12.52 -11.87
N HIS A 316 6.23 -12.98 -10.80
CA HIS A 316 7.35 -12.27 -10.20
C HIS A 316 8.57 -12.19 -11.13
N ARG A 317 8.70 -13.12 -12.08
CA ARG A 317 9.70 -13.03 -13.16
C ARG A 317 9.43 -11.92 -14.18
N ILE A 318 8.28 -11.23 -14.12
CA ILE A 318 7.99 -10.06 -14.96
C ILE A 318 8.41 -8.81 -14.17
N PRO A 319 9.62 -8.26 -14.42
CA PRO A 319 10.13 -7.11 -13.69
C PRO A 319 9.27 -5.90 -14.04
N GLN A 320 8.40 -5.47 -13.12
CA GLN A 320 7.73 -4.16 -13.06
C GLN A 320 6.49 -4.14 -12.16
N ARG A 321 5.87 -5.30 -11.87
CA ARG A 321 4.61 -5.34 -11.11
C ARG A 321 4.53 -6.52 -10.15
N PRO A 322 4.14 -6.31 -8.88
CA PRO A 322 3.88 -7.38 -7.93
C PRO A 322 2.77 -8.33 -8.41
N GLY A 323 2.91 -9.62 -8.10
CA GLY A 323 1.84 -10.59 -8.25
C GLY A 323 0.78 -10.39 -7.16
N LEU A 324 -0.49 -10.56 -7.51
CA LEU A 324 -1.61 -10.48 -6.57
C LEU A 324 -2.66 -11.51 -6.94
N VAL A 325 -3.18 -12.25 -5.95
CA VAL A 325 -4.16 -13.32 -6.20
C VAL A 325 -5.56 -12.88 -5.79
N VAL A 326 -6.57 -13.15 -6.60
CA VAL A 326 -7.98 -12.91 -6.29
C VAL A 326 -8.73 -14.22 -6.39
N PHE A 327 -9.20 -14.73 -5.26
CA PHE A 327 -9.94 -15.98 -5.13
C PHE A 327 -11.44 -15.72 -5.23
N LEU A 328 -12.11 -16.40 -6.16
CA LEU A 328 -13.53 -16.24 -6.48
C LEU A 328 -14.29 -17.54 -6.33
N GLY A 329 -15.28 -17.56 -5.44
CA GLY A 329 -16.22 -18.69 -5.35
C GLY A 329 -15.56 -20.03 -5.03
N VAL A 330 -14.30 -20.02 -4.63
CA VAL A 330 -13.65 -21.19 -4.05
C VAL A 330 -14.20 -21.32 -2.65
N GLY A 331 -15.15 -22.25 -2.53
CA GLY A 331 -15.84 -22.54 -1.28
C GLY A 331 -14.86 -22.85 -0.14
N GLY A 332 -15.40 -22.90 1.06
CA GLY A 332 -14.63 -23.04 2.28
C GLY A 332 -15.02 -21.99 3.31
N SER A 333 -14.86 -22.34 4.57
CA SER A 333 -14.98 -21.42 5.69
C SER A 333 -13.78 -20.46 5.73
N VAL A 334 -13.88 -19.37 6.48
CA VAL A 334 -12.71 -18.47 6.64
C VAL A 334 -11.59 -19.17 7.40
N GLU A 335 -11.92 -20.11 8.27
CA GLU A 335 -10.97 -20.97 8.97
C GLU A 335 -10.15 -21.82 7.99
N ASP A 336 -10.79 -22.41 6.98
CA ASP A 336 -10.10 -23.19 5.94
C ASP A 336 -9.09 -22.32 5.17
N TRP A 337 -9.46 -21.07 4.88
CA TRP A 337 -8.57 -20.15 4.20
C TRP A 337 -7.47 -19.59 5.10
N THR A 338 -7.73 -19.44 6.39
CA THR A 338 -6.70 -19.03 7.36
C THR A 338 -5.63 -20.12 7.48
N ALA A 339 -6.03 -21.40 7.43
CA ALA A 339 -5.09 -22.50 7.35
C ALA A 339 -4.29 -22.49 6.03
N ARG A 340 -4.95 -22.17 4.91
CA ARG A 340 -4.33 -22.07 3.58
C ARG A 340 -3.47 -20.83 3.37
N ASP A 341 -3.66 -19.78 4.14
CA ASP A 341 -2.83 -18.56 4.09
C ASP A 341 -1.34 -18.91 4.29
N GLN A 342 -1.07 -19.89 5.17
CA GLN A 342 0.28 -20.42 5.42
C GLN A 342 0.84 -21.25 4.26
N GLU A 343 -0.03 -21.73 3.37
CA GLU A 343 0.35 -22.53 2.19
C GLU A 343 0.64 -21.65 0.96
N LEU A 344 0.30 -20.35 1.04
CA LEU A 344 0.61 -19.42 -0.04
C LEU A 344 2.13 -19.16 -0.11
N PRO A 345 2.69 -19.00 -1.31
CA PRO A 345 4.08 -18.61 -1.46
C PRO A 345 4.36 -17.28 -0.76
N HIS A 346 5.51 -17.17 -0.11
CA HIS A 346 5.96 -15.90 0.47
C HIS A 346 5.93 -14.78 -0.57
N GLY A 347 5.37 -13.63 -0.19
CA GLY A 347 5.21 -12.49 -1.11
C GLY A 347 3.96 -12.57 -1.99
N ALA A 348 3.12 -13.60 -1.85
CA ALA A 348 1.80 -13.65 -2.44
C ALA A 348 0.79 -13.09 -1.43
N GLY A 349 0.24 -11.91 -1.71
CA GLY A 349 -0.99 -11.49 -1.04
C GLY A 349 -2.20 -11.76 -1.92
N GLY A 350 -3.37 -11.78 -1.29
CA GLY A 350 -4.58 -12.04 -2.04
C GLY A 350 -5.86 -11.52 -1.42
N ILE A 351 -6.91 -11.57 -2.23
CA ILE A 351 -8.26 -11.20 -1.83
C ILE A 351 -9.17 -12.39 -2.04
N VAL A 352 -9.79 -12.88 -0.96
CA VAL A 352 -10.81 -13.93 -1.00
C VAL A 352 -12.18 -13.29 -1.00
N LEU A 353 -12.93 -13.47 -2.09
CA LEU A 353 -14.33 -13.04 -2.16
C LEU A 353 -15.25 -14.14 -1.62
N CYS A 354 -15.68 -13.98 -0.37
CA CYS A 354 -16.60 -14.88 0.34
C CYS A 354 -18.07 -14.54 0.05
N THR A 355 -18.96 -15.53 0.20
CA THR A 355 -20.42 -15.30 0.21
C THR A 355 -20.92 -15.13 1.64
N PRO A 356 -22.05 -14.43 1.87
CA PRO A 356 -22.61 -14.21 3.21
C PRO A 356 -22.97 -15.50 3.96
N GLU A 357 -23.18 -16.60 3.22
CA GLU A 357 -23.54 -17.91 3.76
C GLU A 357 -22.37 -18.59 4.49
N HIS A 358 -21.14 -18.19 4.19
CA HIS A 358 -19.95 -18.67 4.88
C HIS A 358 -19.65 -17.70 6.01
N ALA A 359 -19.87 -18.13 7.25
CA ALA A 359 -19.61 -17.33 8.45
C ALA A 359 -18.12 -16.98 8.52
N GLY A 360 -17.77 -15.76 8.11
CA GLY A 360 -16.45 -15.21 8.33
C GLY A 360 -16.31 -14.55 9.71
N PRO A 361 -15.12 -14.01 10.03
CA PRO A 361 -14.89 -13.19 11.21
C PRO A 361 -15.90 -12.04 11.28
N THR A 362 -15.97 -11.29 12.38
CA THR A 362 -16.84 -10.10 12.41
C THR A 362 -16.36 -9.07 11.36
N PRO A 363 -17.24 -8.55 10.49
CA PRO A 363 -16.87 -7.55 9.51
C PRO A 363 -16.35 -6.29 10.20
N THR A 364 -15.26 -5.73 9.67
CA THR A 364 -14.63 -4.53 10.23
C THR A 364 -14.94 -3.30 9.39
N HIS A 365 -15.16 -3.47 8.08
CA HIS A 365 -15.52 -2.38 7.17
C HIS A 365 -16.60 -2.79 6.17
N ARG A 366 -17.30 -1.80 5.62
CA ARG A 366 -18.24 -1.87 4.51
C ARG A 366 -17.66 -1.10 3.34
N VAL A 367 -17.64 -1.71 2.16
CA VAL A 367 -17.26 -1.04 0.91
C VAL A 367 -18.52 -0.63 0.17
N GLN A 368 -18.61 0.64 -0.17
CA GLN A 368 -19.68 1.25 -0.94
C GLN A 368 -19.12 1.74 -2.26
N VAL A 369 -19.69 1.32 -3.38
CA VAL A 369 -19.37 1.92 -4.69
C VAL A 369 -20.17 3.21 -4.80
N GLU A 370 -19.51 4.36 -4.68
CA GLU A 370 -20.18 5.65 -4.85
C GLU A 370 -20.45 5.96 -6.33
N ARG A 371 -19.48 5.64 -7.20
CA ARG A 371 -19.54 5.82 -8.66
C ARG A 371 -18.46 4.97 -9.34
N PRO A 372 -18.52 4.75 -10.67
CA PRO A 372 -17.45 4.07 -11.38
C PRO A 372 -16.08 4.69 -11.06
N GLY A 373 -15.14 3.86 -10.59
CA GLY A 373 -13.80 4.31 -10.20
C GLY A 373 -13.70 4.96 -8.82
N ARG A 374 -14.76 4.94 -8.00
CA ARG A 374 -14.69 5.45 -6.62
C ARG A 374 -15.34 4.49 -5.64
N LEU A 375 -14.53 3.94 -4.75
CA LEU A 375 -14.99 3.15 -3.61
C LEU A 375 -14.86 3.99 -2.35
N ARG A 376 -15.87 3.90 -1.48
CA ARG A 376 -15.79 4.39 -0.12
C ARG A 376 -15.75 3.17 0.80
N VAL A 377 -14.70 3.06 1.60
CA VAL A 377 -14.59 2.04 2.62
C VAL A 377 -14.89 2.71 3.95
N VAL A 378 -15.86 2.20 4.69
CA VAL A 378 -16.34 2.76 5.96
C VAL A 378 -16.23 1.67 7.01
N SER A 379 -15.64 1.92 8.17
CA SER A 379 -15.67 0.94 9.26
C SER A 379 -17.12 0.61 9.66
N VAL A 380 -17.36 -0.60 10.15
CA VAL A 380 -18.72 -1.03 10.55
C VAL A 380 -19.27 -0.16 11.69
N ASP A 381 -18.39 0.35 12.56
CA ASP A 381 -18.75 1.32 13.61
C ASP A 381 -18.96 2.75 13.09
N GLY A 382 -18.67 3.02 11.81
CA GLY A 382 -18.80 4.33 11.17
C GLY A 382 -17.74 5.35 11.58
N ALA A 383 -16.78 5.00 12.44
CA ALA A 383 -15.78 5.90 12.98
C ALA A 383 -14.73 6.33 11.94
N THR A 384 -14.39 5.45 10.99
CA THR A 384 -13.39 5.72 9.95
C THR A 384 -13.98 5.51 8.57
N ALA A 385 -13.60 6.40 7.64
CA ALA A 385 -13.93 6.24 6.24
C ALA A 385 -12.77 6.73 5.38
N PHE A 386 -12.42 5.94 4.37
CA PHE A 386 -11.47 6.34 3.34
C PHE A 386 -12.06 6.12 1.95
N VAL A 387 -11.55 6.90 1.00
CA VAL A 387 -12.02 6.88 -0.37
C VAL A 387 -10.89 6.36 -1.25
N VAL A 388 -11.15 5.26 -1.96
CA VAL A 388 -10.28 4.73 -2.99
C VAL A 388 -10.71 5.35 -4.32
N LEU A 389 -9.83 6.18 -4.89
CA LEU A 389 -10.05 6.87 -6.15
C LEU A 389 -9.24 6.22 -7.27
N ASP A 390 -9.93 5.88 -8.33
CA ASP A 390 -9.37 5.66 -9.64
C ASP A 390 -9.07 7.01 -10.31
N ARG A 391 -7.81 7.45 -10.24
CA ARG A 391 -7.38 8.72 -10.84
C ARG A 391 -7.53 8.77 -12.37
N SER A 392 -7.73 7.64 -13.05
CA SER A 392 -7.93 7.60 -14.50
C SER A 392 -9.39 7.78 -14.94
N ALA A 393 -10.33 7.73 -13.99
CA ALA A 393 -11.76 7.93 -14.23
C ALA A 393 -12.23 9.39 -13.94
N ALA A 394 -11.30 10.25 -13.50
CA ALA A 394 -11.48 11.70 -13.38
C ALA A 394 -10.98 12.38 -14.66
#